data_AF-A0A9E0PN62-F1
#
_entry.id   AF-A0A9E0PN62-F1
#
_cell.length_a   1.000
_cell.length_b   1.000
_cell.length_c   1.000
_cell.angle_alpha   90.00
_cell.angle_beta   90.00
_cell.angle_gamma   90.00
#
_symmetry.space_group_name_H-M   'P 1'
#
loop_
_entity.id
_entity.type
_entity.pdbx_description
1 polymer ?
#
loop_
_entity_poly.entity_id
_entity_poly.type
_entity_poly.pdbx_seq_one_letter_code
_entity_poly.pdbx_strand_id
1 'polypeptide(L)'
;MARVTLRQLLDHAAERGYGVPAFNINNMEQALAIMEAAEATDSPVIMQASRGARSYANDIVLKHLIDAMAEMYPHIPICMHQDHGNNEATCATAIQYGFTSVMMDGSLMADGKSPADYDYNVKVTRNVVDMAHWVGASVEGELGVLGSLETGMGEKEDGHGFEGKLGHDQLLTDPDQAVAFVKATEVDALAIAMGTSHGAYKFTRKPDGDVLAMGVIEEIHRRLPNTHLVMHGSSSVPQDLQDLINQYGGEMPQTWGVPVEEIQRGIKHGVRKINIDTDNRMAITAAIRKVFVEKPGEFDPRSYLKPAKEAMRKVCIQRFEEFGTAGHASSIKAIPLSDMAKRYASGELTPKIGVTRQAAE
;
A
#
# COMPACT_ATOMS: atom_id res chain seq x y z
N MET A 1 16.76 12.00 -10.70
CA MET A 1 16.26 11.85 -9.31
C MET A 1 15.82 10.41 -9.12
N ALA A 2 15.88 9.91 -7.88
CA ALA A 2 15.59 8.51 -7.54
C ALA A 2 14.10 8.09 -7.66
N ARG A 3 13.24 8.93 -8.21
CA ARG A 3 11.82 8.60 -8.35
C ARG A 3 11.63 7.51 -9.40
N VAL A 4 10.87 6.49 -9.01
CA VAL A 4 10.48 5.37 -9.87
C VAL A 4 8.96 5.25 -9.91
N THR A 5 8.46 4.61 -10.95
CA THR A 5 7.04 4.26 -11.05
C THR A 5 6.74 3.01 -10.24
N LEU A 6 5.48 2.85 -9.81
CA LEU A 6 5.05 1.61 -9.15
C LEU A 6 5.29 0.42 -10.09
N ARG A 7 4.96 0.56 -11.38
CA ARG A 7 5.15 -0.49 -12.38
C ARG A 7 6.60 -0.99 -12.44
N GLN A 8 7.57 -0.08 -12.55
CA GLN A 8 8.98 -0.47 -12.59
C GLN A 8 9.38 -1.24 -11.32
N LEU A 9 8.95 -0.74 -10.17
CA LEU A 9 9.30 -1.32 -8.88
C LEU A 9 8.67 -2.70 -8.68
N LEU A 10 7.40 -2.88 -9.04
CA LEU A 10 6.70 -4.16 -8.92
C LEU A 10 7.17 -5.19 -9.97
N ASP A 11 7.56 -4.76 -11.17
CA ASP A 11 8.20 -5.64 -12.16
C ASP A 11 9.49 -6.23 -11.59
N HIS A 12 10.36 -5.40 -11.00
CA HIS A 12 11.59 -5.84 -10.35
C HIS A 12 11.32 -6.76 -9.15
N ALA A 13 10.30 -6.45 -8.35
CA ALA A 13 9.87 -7.30 -7.24
C ALA A 13 9.42 -8.68 -7.72
N ALA A 14 8.69 -8.75 -8.83
CA ALA A 14 8.26 -10.01 -9.43
C ALA A 14 9.44 -10.80 -10.03
N GLU A 15 10.41 -10.14 -10.66
CA GLU A 15 11.62 -10.77 -11.22
C GLU A 15 12.51 -11.40 -10.16
N ARG A 16 12.51 -10.86 -8.95
CA ARG A 16 13.37 -11.33 -7.84
C ARG A 16 12.62 -12.04 -6.71
N GLY A 17 11.29 -12.14 -6.79
CA GLY A 17 10.47 -12.91 -5.87
C GLY A 17 10.27 -12.28 -4.49
N TYR A 18 10.23 -10.95 -4.40
CA TYR A 18 9.96 -10.23 -3.14
C TYR A 18 8.67 -9.40 -3.22
N GLY A 19 8.26 -8.82 -2.09
CA GLY A 19 7.14 -7.89 -2.00
C GLY A 19 7.56 -6.58 -1.34
N VAL A 20 7.08 -5.45 -1.86
CA VAL A 20 7.48 -4.12 -1.40
C VAL A 20 6.46 -3.60 -0.39
N PRO A 21 6.86 -3.26 0.85
CA PRO A 21 5.95 -2.58 1.76
C PRO A 21 5.67 -1.15 1.26
N ALA A 22 4.39 -0.78 1.26
CA ALA A 22 3.94 0.56 0.97
C ALA A 22 3.48 1.23 2.25
N PHE A 23 4.26 2.22 2.69
CA PHE A 23 4.06 2.90 3.96
C PHE A 23 3.33 4.22 3.77
N ASN A 24 2.25 4.42 4.51
CA ASN A 24 1.56 5.70 4.53
C ASN A 24 2.37 6.77 5.27
N ILE A 25 2.32 8.01 4.77
CA ILE A 25 2.93 9.18 5.41
C ILE A 25 1.93 10.32 5.56
N ASN A 26 2.11 11.09 6.63
CA ASN A 26 1.32 12.27 7.00
C ASN A 26 2.22 13.43 7.46
N ASN A 27 3.48 13.19 7.81
CA ASN A 27 4.41 14.21 8.30
C ASN A 27 5.89 13.89 8.04
N MET A 28 6.77 14.78 8.51
CA MET A 28 8.22 14.69 8.35
C MET A 28 8.83 13.47 9.05
N GLU A 29 8.46 13.22 10.31
CA GLU A 29 9.02 12.14 11.12
C GLU A 29 8.80 10.78 10.46
N GLN A 30 7.60 10.54 9.91
CA GLN A 30 7.28 9.29 9.23
C GLN A 30 8.13 9.10 7.95
N ALA A 31 8.23 10.15 7.11
CA ALA A 31 9.04 10.08 5.90
C ALA A 31 10.52 9.82 6.21
N LEU A 32 11.07 10.49 7.23
CA LEU A 32 12.46 10.27 7.68
C LEU A 32 12.65 8.85 8.23
N ALA A 33 11.72 8.34 9.04
CA ALA A 33 11.80 6.97 9.59
C ALA A 33 11.86 5.92 8.48
N ILE A 34 11.01 6.08 7.46
CA ILE A 34 10.95 5.18 6.31
C ILE A 34 12.24 5.25 5.50
N MET A 35 12.75 6.45 5.18
CA MET A 35 14.00 6.56 4.42
C MET A 35 15.22 6.05 5.19
N GLU A 36 15.31 6.32 6.50
CA GLU A 36 16.40 5.81 7.35
C GLU A 36 16.35 4.28 7.48
N ALA A 37 15.17 3.67 7.38
CA ALA A 37 15.01 2.22 7.31
C ALA A 37 15.39 1.67 5.94
N ALA A 38 14.95 2.34 4.86
CA ALA A 38 15.25 1.96 3.48
C ALA A 38 16.76 2.04 3.19
N GLU A 39 17.42 3.11 3.65
CA GLU A 39 18.87 3.28 3.57
C GLU A 39 19.61 2.17 4.30
N ALA A 40 19.21 1.88 5.55
CA ALA A 40 19.87 0.88 6.38
C ALA A 40 19.77 -0.54 5.81
N THR A 41 18.83 -0.79 4.92
CA THR A 41 18.54 -2.12 4.35
C THR A 41 18.78 -2.19 2.84
N ASP A 42 19.27 -1.12 2.19
CA ASP A 42 19.35 -1.02 0.72
C ASP A 42 18.02 -1.43 0.06
N SER A 43 16.90 -0.89 0.55
CA SER A 43 15.55 -1.25 0.10
C SER A 43 14.94 -0.16 -0.78
N PRO A 44 14.33 -0.49 -1.94
CA PRO A 44 13.44 0.46 -2.61
C PRO A 44 12.15 0.63 -1.80
N VAL A 45 11.47 1.74 -1.96
CA VAL A 45 10.31 2.08 -1.13
C VAL A 45 9.12 2.62 -1.90
N ILE A 46 7.92 2.25 -1.46
CA ILE A 46 6.67 2.93 -1.83
C ILE A 46 6.27 3.79 -0.63
N MET A 47 6.29 5.10 -0.83
CA MET A 47 5.70 6.08 0.10
C MET A 47 4.34 6.48 -0.43
N GLN A 48 3.30 6.20 0.34
CA GLN A 48 1.93 6.47 -0.06
C GLN A 48 1.25 7.53 0.79
N ALA A 49 0.34 8.29 0.18
CA ALA A 49 -0.46 9.29 0.86
C ALA A 49 -1.93 9.08 0.49
N SER A 50 -2.77 8.94 1.51
CA SER A 50 -4.23 8.87 1.36
C SER A 50 -4.82 10.25 1.07
N ARG A 51 -6.11 10.29 0.71
CA ARG A 51 -6.87 11.54 0.66
C ARG A 51 -6.86 12.30 2.00
N GLY A 52 -6.91 11.59 3.12
CA GLY A 52 -6.83 12.19 4.44
C GLY A 52 -5.45 12.78 4.74
N ALA A 53 -4.38 12.07 4.37
CA ALA A 53 -3.01 12.59 4.46
C ALA A 53 -2.84 13.87 3.64
N ARG A 54 -3.36 13.88 2.41
CA ARG A 54 -3.36 15.07 1.53
C ARG A 54 -4.12 16.24 2.12
N SER A 55 -5.27 16.00 2.75
CA SER A 55 -6.03 17.03 3.45
C SER A 55 -5.35 17.51 4.74
N TYR A 56 -4.69 16.62 5.48
CA TYR A 56 -4.03 16.93 6.75
C TYR A 56 -2.73 17.72 6.53
N ALA A 57 -1.86 17.20 5.65
CA ALA A 57 -0.53 17.75 5.42
C ALA A 57 -0.50 18.84 4.36
N ASN A 58 -1.48 18.87 3.43
CA ASN A 58 -1.47 19.62 2.18
C ASN A 58 -0.55 19.02 1.09
N ASP A 59 -1.04 18.98 -0.15
CA ASP A 59 -0.32 18.43 -1.31
C ASP A 59 1.04 19.09 -1.58
N ILE A 60 1.14 20.41 -1.36
CA ILE A 60 2.40 21.14 -1.55
C ILE A 60 3.45 20.68 -0.55
N VAL A 61 3.05 20.45 0.70
CA VAL A 61 3.95 19.98 1.77
C VAL A 61 4.38 18.54 1.49
N LEU A 62 3.44 17.65 1.15
CA LEU A 62 3.75 16.26 0.82
C LEU A 62 4.70 16.16 -0.38
N LYS A 63 4.45 16.94 -1.43
CA LYS A 63 5.35 17.03 -2.60
C LYS A 63 6.77 17.40 -2.16
N HIS A 64 6.92 18.51 -1.44
CA HIS A 64 8.24 18.98 -1.03
C HIS A 64 8.93 18.08 -0.02
N LEU A 65 8.15 17.39 0.83
CA LEU A 65 8.68 16.39 1.74
C LEU A 65 9.31 15.22 0.97
N ILE A 66 8.62 14.68 -0.04
CA ILE A 66 9.16 13.60 -0.88
C ILE A 66 10.29 14.10 -1.79
N ASP A 67 10.22 15.32 -2.31
CA ASP A 67 11.34 15.95 -3.05
C ASP A 67 12.60 15.96 -2.16
N ALA A 68 12.49 16.44 -0.91
CA ALA A 68 13.59 16.46 0.04
C ALA A 68 14.13 15.05 0.35
N MET A 69 13.26 14.05 0.50
CA MET A 69 13.70 12.66 0.69
C MET A 69 14.48 12.14 -0.53
N ALA A 70 14.00 12.41 -1.74
CA ALA A 70 14.70 12.00 -2.97
C ALA A 70 16.04 12.72 -3.17
N GLU A 71 16.18 13.95 -2.67
CA GLU A 71 17.44 14.70 -2.67
C GLU A 71 18.42 14.17 -1.62
N MET A 72 17.95 13.85 -0.41
CA MET A 72 18.77 13.31 0.67
C MET A 72 19.25 11.87 0.41
N TYR A 73 18.46 11.08 -0.31
CA TYR A 73 18.73 9.66 -0.58
C TYR A 73 18.67 9.36 -2.10
N PRO A 74 19.57 9.95 -2.91
CA PRO A 74 19.49 9.89 -4.37
C PRO A 74 19.74 8.49 -4.95
N HIS A 75 20.23 7.55 -4.14
CA HIS A 75 20.49 6.15 -4.49
C HIS A 75 19.37 5.18 -4.07
N ILE A 76 18.38 5.63 -3.31
CA ILE A 76 17.24 4.81 -2.89
C ILE A 76 16.04 5.08 -3.83
N PRO A 77 15.57 4.09 -4.60
CA PRO A 77 14.39 4.26 -5.45
C PRO A 77 13.12 4.54 -4.63
N ILE A 78 12.44 5.65 -4.93
CA ILE A 78 11.21 6.07 -4.23
C ILE A 78 10.05 6.10 -5.23
N CYS A 79 9.02 5.30 -4.96
CA CYS A 79 7.71 5.44 -5.59
C CYS A 79 6.81 6.31 -4.70
N MET A 80 6.27 7.40 -5.24
CA MET A 80 5.27 8.24 -4.55
C MET A 80 3.89 7.86 -5.05
N HIS A 81 3.07 7.26 -4.18
CA HIS A 81 1.80 6.62 -4.55
C HIS A 81 0.58 7.30 -3.88
N GLN A 82 -0.46 7.60 -4.65
CA GLN A 82 -1.73 8.12 -4.14
C GLN A 82 -2.61 6.94 -3.72
N ASP A 83 -2.93 6.85 -2.44
CA ASP A 83 -3.75 5.77 -1.87
C ASP A 83 -5.24 6.16 -1.89
N HIS A 84 -6.09 5.21 -2.27
CA HIS A 84 -7.56 5.35 -2.37
C HIS A 84 -8.05 6.63 -3.07
N GLY A 85 -7.67 6.84 -4.33
CA GLY A 85 -8.27 7.88 -5.18
C GLY A 85 -9.74 7.57 -5.46
N ASN A 86 -10.66 8.45 -5.06
CA ASN A 86 -12.10 8.22 -5.18
C ASN A 86 -12.70 8.68 -6.51
N ASN A 87 -11.96 9.41 -7.35
CA ASN A 87 -12.39 9.82 -8.69
C ASN A 87 -11.18 10.23 -9.55
N GLU A 88 -11.44 10.49 -10.83
CA GLU A 88 -10.40 10.84 -11.80
C GLU A 88 -9.66 12.14 -11.43
N ALA A 89 -10.37 13.15 -10.92
CA ALA A 89 -9.77 14.45 -10.57
C ALA A 89 -8.79 14.33 -9.39
N THR A 90 -9.10 13.49 -8.40
CA THR A 90 -8.21 13.18 -7.29
C THR A 90 -6.91 12.52 -7.77
N CYS A 91 -7.00 11.60 -8.74
CA CYS A 91 -5.83 10.98 -9.36
C CYS A 91 -5.03 11.98 -10.21
N ALA A 92 -5.71 12.79 -11.04
CA ALA A 92 -5.09 13.79 -11.89
C ALA A 92 -4.29 14.83 -11.09
N THR A 93 -4.89 15.34 -10.01
CA THR A 93 -4.22 16.31 -9.13
C THR A 93 -3.04 15.70 -8.39
N ALA A 94 -3.11 14.43 -7.95
CA ALA A 94 -1.96 13.75 -7.36
C ALA A 94 -0.78 13.73 -8.35
N ILE A 95 -1.01 13.34 -9.60
CA ILE A 95 0.03 13.37 -10.64
C ILE A 95 0.62 14.78 -10.82
N GLN A 96 -0.20 15.83 -10.81
CA GLN A 96 0.27 17.22 -10.88
C GLN A 96 1.20 17.60 -9.71
N TYR A 97 1.01 17.00 -8.54
CA TYR A 97 1.86 17.16 -7.37
C TYR A 97 3.07 16.21 -7.34
N GLY A 98 3.36 15.52 -8.43
CA GLY A 98 4.60 14.76 -8.61
C GLY A 98 4.54 13.31 -8.15
N PHE A 99 3.34 12.79 -7.89
CA PHE A 99 3.12 11.37 -7.68
C PHE A 99 3.47 10.58 -8.94
N THR A 100 4.24 9.50 -8.78
CA THR A 100 4.64 8.60 -9.87
C THR A 100 3.72 7.39 -10.01
N SER A 101 2.75 7.27 -9.10
CA SER A 101 1.69 6.27 -9.13
C SER A 101 0.43 6.77 -8.45
N VAL A 102 -0.72 6.31 -8.93
CA VAL A 102 -2.02 6.56 -8.33
C VAL A 102 -2.84 5.28 -8.22
N MET A 103 -3.61 5.15 -7.15
CA MET A 103 -4.69 4.18 -7.07
C MET A 103 -6.00 4.84 -7.46
N MET A 104 -6.72 4.28 -8.43
CA MET A 104 -8.14 4.56 -8.65
C MET A 104 -8.93 3.48 -7.94
N ASP A 105 -9.50 3.83 -6.78
CA ASP A 105 -10.38 2.94 -6.06
C ASP A 105 -11.80 3.05 -6.62
N GLY A 106 -12.03 2.32 -7.70
CA GLY A 106 -13.34 2.20 -8.34
C GLY A 106 -14.22 1.12 -7.69
N SER A 107 -13.76 0.42 -6.64
CA SER A 107 -14.60 -0.55 -5.91
C SER A 107 -15.73 0.15 -5.15
N LEU A 108 -15.53 1.44 -4.85
CA LEU A 108 -16.51 2.35 -4.29
C LEU A 108 -16.86 3.47 -5.29
N MET A 109 -18.04 4.05 -5.13
CA MET A 109 -18.47 5.26 -5.80
C MET A 109 -17.64 6.46 -5.34
N ALA A 110 -17.76 7.60 -6.04
CA ALA A 110 -16.97 8.80 -5.75
C ALA A 110 -17.14 9.38 -4.33
N ASP A 111 -18.14 8.95 -3.56
CA ASP A 111 -18.27 9.29 -2.14
C ASP A 111 -17.25 8.57 -1.23
N GLY A 112 -16.57 7.53 -1.75
CA GLY A 112 -15.61 6.69 -1.03
C GLY A 112 -16.26 5.75 -0.01
N LYS A 113 -17.55 5.46 -0.16
CA LYS A 113 -18.36 4.74 0.84
C LYS A 113 -19.35 3.74 0.22
N SER A 114 -19.97 4.10 -0.89
CA SER A 114 -20.99 3.26 -1.52
C SER A 114 -20.30 2.24 -2.44
N PRO A 115 -20.51 0.92 -2.29
CA PRO A 115 -20.00 -0.05 -3.25
C PRO A 115 -20.45 0.26 -4.67
N ALA A 116 -19.52 0.24 -5.62
CA ALA A 116 -19.80 0.45 -7.03
C ALA A 116 -20.11 -0.87 -7.74
N ASP A 117 -20.79 -0.79 -8.88
CA ASP A 117 -20.90 -1.93 -9.79
C ASP A 117 -19.63 -2.11 -10.64
N TYR A 118 -19.51 -3.28 -11.26
CA TYR A 118 -18.34 -3.67 -12.05
C TYR A 118 -18.10 -2.72 -13.24
N ASP A 119 -19.15 -2.31 -13.95
CA ASP A 119 -19.04 -1.49 -15.14
C ASP A 119 -18.59 -0.06 -14.80
N TYR A 120 -19.07 0.50 -13.69
CA TYR A 120 -18.58 1.75 -13.14
C TYR A 120 -17.08 1.64 -12.82
N ASN A 121 -16.69 0.60 -12.09
CA ASN A 121 -15.30 0.39 -11.66
C ASN A 121 -14.36 0.29 -12.87
N VAL A 122 -14.70 -0.56 -13.85
CA VAL A 122 -13.91 -0.70 -15.08
C VAL A 122 -13.79 0.63 -15.80
N LYS A 123 -14.88 1.37 -15.96
CA LYS A 123 -14.89 2.65 -16.68
C LYS A 123 -14.01 3.70 -15.99
N VAL A 124 -14.20 3.93 -14.69
CA VAL A 124 -13.46 4.97 -13.96
C VAL A 124 -11.98 4.62 -13.87
N THR A 125 -11.66 3.34 -13.61
CA THR A 125 -10.29 2.85 -13.57
C THR A 125 -9.62 3.00 -14.94
N ARG A 126 -10.30 2.62 -16.04
CA ARG A 126 -9.75 2.77 -17.39
C ARG A 126 -9.46 4.23 -17.75
N ASN A 127 -10.35 5.15 -17.39
CA ASN A 127 -10.12 6.59 -17.61
C ASN A 127 -8.83 7.07 -16.91
N VAL A 128 -8.59 6.62 -15.68
CA VAL A 128 -7.38 6.97 -14.92
C VAL A 128 -6.14 6.31 -15.53
N VAL A 129 -6.24 5.04 -15.96
CA VAL A 129 -5.17 4.33 -16.67
C VAL A 129 -4.74 5.11 -17.91
N ASP A 130 -5.67 5.44 -18.80
CA ASP A 130 -5.37 6.18 -20.03
C ASP A 130 -4.65 7.51 -19.73
N MET A 131 -5.18 8.30 -18.79
CA MET A 131 -4.59 9.58 -18.39
C MET A 131 -3.19 9.41 -17.77
N ALA A 132 -3.00 8.48 -16.85
CA ALA A 132 -1.75 8.30 -16.13
C ALA A 132 -0.65 7.73 -17.04
N HIS A 133 -0.99 6.78 -17.90
CA HIS A 133 -0.05 6.15 -18.83
C HIS A 133 0.47 7.14 -19.89
N TRP A 134 -0.32 8.16 -20.28
CA TRP A 134 0.16 9.24 -21.16
C TRP A 134 1.34 10.02 -20.59
N VAL A 135 1.43 10.12 -19.26
CA VAL A 135 2.54 10.77 -18.56
C VAL A 135 3.50 9.79 -17.91
N GLY A 136 3.30 8.49 -18.14
CA GLY A 136 4.14 7.40 -17.64
C GLY A 136 3.95 7.05 -16.16
N ALA A 137 2.96 7.62 -15.48
CA ALA A 137 2.63 7.26 -14.10
C ALA A 137 1.88 5.91 -14.07
N SER A 138 2.07 5.14 -13.01
CA SER A 138 1.43 3.83 -12.86
C SER A 138 0.07 3.89 -12.19
N VAL A 139 -0.80 2.95 -12.51
CA VAL A 139 -2.14 2.86 -11.90
C VAL A 139 -2.36 1.54 -11.18
N GLU A 140 -2.78 1.65 -9.93
CA GLU A 140 -3.40 0.56 -9.17
C GLU A 140 -4.92 0.68 -9.27
N GLY A 141 -5.61 -0.44 -9.50
CA GLY A 141 -7.07 -0.53 -9.37
C GLY A 141 -7.46 -1.55 -8.31
N GLU A 142 -8.69 -1.46 -7.81
CA GLU A 142 -9.23 -2.40 -6.81
C GLU A 142 -10.45 -3.13 -7.35
N LEU A 143 -10.51 -4.44 -7.12
CA LEU A 143 -11.69 -5.26 -7.42
C LEU A 143 -12.12 -6.06 -6.19
N GLY A 144 -13.41 -6.00 -5.85
CA GLY A 144 -13.95 -6.47 -4.58
C GLY A 144 -13.96 -5.36 -3.53
N VAL A 145 -14.75 -5.52 -2.46
CA VAL A 145 -14.87 -4.52 -1.40
C VAL A 145 -14.16 -5.01 -0.15
N LEU A 146 -13.22 -4.22 0.39
CA LEU A 146 -12.53 -4.57 1.62
C LEU A 146 -13.47 -4.60 2.83
N GLY A 147 -13.32 -5.63 3.66
CA GLY A 147 -14.14 -5.83 4.85
C GLY A 147 -13.91 -7.18 5.51
N SER A 148 -14.34 -7.28 6.77
CA SER A 148 -14.18 -8.50 7.57
C SER A 148 -15.18 -9.56 7.13
N LEU A 149 -14.70 -10.78 6.83
CA LEU A 149 -15.56 -11.93 6.55
C LEU A 149 -16.37 -12.37 7.77
N GLU A 150 -15.93 -12.03 8.99
CA GLU A 150 -16.63 -12.39 10.24
C GLU A 150 -17.88 -11.52 10.44
N THR A 151 -17.75 -10.21 10.23
CA THR A 151 -18.81 -9.24 10.56
C THR A 151 -19.61 -8.80 9.34
N GLY A 152 -19.02 -8.91 8.14
CA GLY A 152 -19.53 -8.33 6.91
C GLY A 152 -19.37 -6.80 6.83
N MET A 153 -18.61 -6.19 7.75
CA MET A 153 -18.44 -4.75 7.88
C MET A 153 -17.02 -4.32 7.47
N GLY A 154 -16.91 -3.10 6.94
CA GLY A 154 -15.63 -2.45 6.63
C GLY A 154 -15.18 -1.51 7.75
N GLU A 155 -13.86 -1.38 7.90
CA GLU A 155 -13.23 -0.30 8.67
C GLU A 155 -12.80 0.82 7.72
N LYS A 156 -12.54 2.01 8.25
CA LYS A 156 -12.20 3.20 7.44
C LYS A 156 -10.71 3.51 7.51
N GLU A 157 -10.09 3.68 6.35
CA GLU A 157 -8.76 4.28 6.22
C GLU A 157 -8.91 5.76 5.90
N ASP A 158 -8.63 6.62 6.89
CA ASP A 158 -8.74 8.08 6.76
C ASP A 158 -10.10 8.57 6.20
N GLY A 159 -11.18 7.88 6.59
CA GLY A 159 -12.55 8.20 6.18
C GLY A 159 -13.00 7.53 4.87
N HIS A 160 -12.13 6.78 4.20
CA HIS A 160 -12.43 5.98 3.02
C HIS A 160 -12.70 4.51 3.41
N GLY A 161 -13.76 3.92 2.89
CA GLY A 161 -14.18 2.56 3.22
C GLY A 161 -15.70 2.44 3.25
N PHE A 162 -16.20 1.24 2.92
CA PHE A 162 -17.63 1.04 2.75
C PHE A 162 -18.44 1.20 4.06
N GLU A 163 -19.66 1.74 3.96
CA GLU A 163 -20.59 1.85 5.10
C GLU A 163 -21.77 0.87 4.97
N GLY A 164 -21.89 -0.07 5.91
CA GLY A 164 -23.04 -0.99 5.98
C GLY A 164 -22.64 -2.43 6.35
N LYS A 165 -23.41 -3.41 5.85
CA LYS A 165 -23.08 -4.84 5.90
C LYS A 165 -23.18 -5.47 4.50
N LEU A 166 -22.15 -6.19 4.07
CA LEU A 166 -22.10 -6.88 2.78
C LEU A 166 -22.19 -8.39 2.92
N GLY A 167 -22.58 -9.04 1.81
CA GLY A 167 -22.52 -10.49 1.65
C GLY A 167 -21.08 -10.98 1.49
N HIS A 168 -20.86 -12.27 1.76
CA HIS A 168 -19.53 -12.89 1.68
C HIS A 168 -18.93 -12.84 0.27
N ASP A 169 -19.77 -12.96 -0.75
CA ASP A 169 -19.44 -12.88 -2.17
C ASP A 169 -18.96 -11.48 -2.61
N GLN A 170 -19.39 -10.43 -1.93
CA GLN A 170 -18.96 -9.05 -2.22
C GLN A 170 -17.63 -8.69 -1.53
N LEU A 171 -17.24 -9.45 -0.50
CA LEU A 171 -16.03 -9.25 0.31
C LEU A 171 -14.84 -10.08 -0.17
N LEU A 172 -15.04 -10.88 -1.23
CA LEU A 172 -14.02 -11.68 -1.88
C LEU A 172 -13.99 -11.37 -3.36
N THR A 173 -12.80 -11.11 -3.90
CA THR A 173 -12.63 -10.93 -5.33
C THR A 173 -12.88 -12.23 -6.08
N ASP A 174 -13.77 -12.18 -7.07
CA ASP A 174 -13.96 -13.28 -8.02
C ASP A 174 -12.76 -13.37 -8.99
N PRO A 175 -12.03 -14.51 -9.05
CA PRO A 175 -10.90 -14.66 -9.96
C PRO A 175 -11.22 -14.53 -11.46
N ASP A 176 -12.43 -14.88 -11.91
CA ASP A 176 -12.86 -14.65 -13.30
C ASP A 176 -13.04 -13.16 -13.58
N GLN A 177 -13.66 -12.42 -12.64
CA GLN A 177 -13.79 -10.97 -12.77
C GLN A 177 -12.44 -10.28 -12.72
N ALA A 178 -11.47 -10.76 -11.93
CA ALA A 178 -10.11 -10.22 -11.89
C ALA A 178 -9.44 -10.29 -13.27
N VAL A 179 -9.57 -11.43 -13.97
CA VAL A 179 -9.05 -11.59 -15.34
C VAL A 179 -9.69 -10.59 -16.30
N ALA A 180 -11.02 -10.48 -16.26
CA ALA A 180 -11.76 -9.55 -17.10
C ALA A 180 -11.39 -8.09 -16.79
N PHE A 181 -11.21 -7.75 -15.50
CA PHE A 181 -10.92 -6.41 -15.03
C PHE A 181 -9.53 -5.95 -15.48
N VAL A 182 -8.50 -6.77 -15.30
CA VAL A 182 -7.14 -6.46 -15.76
C VAL A 182 -7.11 -6.30 -17.28
N LYS A 183 -7.83 -7.16 -18.01
CA LYS A 183 -7.92 -7.07 -19.47
C LYS A 183 -8.61 -5.78 -19.93
N ALA A 184 -9.67 -5.35 -19.23
CA ALA A 184 -10.45 -4.18 -19.62
C ALA A 184 -9.81 -2.85 -19.21
N THR A 185 -9.11 -2.83 -18.08
CA THR A 185 -8.55 -1.60 -17.50
C THR A 185 -7.08 -1.39 -17.86
N GLU A 186 -6.31 -2.48 -17.97
CA GLU A 186 -4.85 -2.46 -18.12
C GLU A 186 -4.08 -1.84 -16.95
N VAL A 187 -4.61 -1.96 -15.73
CA VAL A 187 -3.90 -1.54 -14.50
C VAL A 187 -2.53 -2.20 -14.34
N ASP A 188 -1.59 -1.48 -13.72
CA ASP A 188 -0.25 -1.97 -13.42
C ASP A 188 -0.20 -2.84 -12.16
N ALA A 189 -1.14 -2.62 -11.24
CA ALA A 189 -1.29 -3.38 -10.02
C ALA A 189 -2.78 -3.58 -9.70
N LEU A 190 -3.12 -4.72 -9.11
CA LEU A 190 -4.49 -5.08 -8.76
C LEU A 190 -4.61 -5.33 -7.25
N ALA A 191 -5.30 -4.44 -6.56
CA ALA A 191 -5.80 -4.67 -5.21
C ALA A 191 -7.00 -5.62 -5.23
N ILE A 192 -7.02 -6.56 -4.30
CA ILE A 192 -8.03 -7.62 -4.19
C ILE A 192 -8.56 -7.70 -2.77
N ALA A 193 -9.85 -8.00 -2.64
CA ALA A 193 -10.50 -8.31 -1.39
C ALA A 193 -10.36 -9.82 -1.09
N MET A 194 -9.79 -10.13 0.06
CA MET A 194 -9.57 -11.51 0.53
C MET A 194 -9.84 -11.67 2.03
N GLY A 195 -10.71 -10.80 2.57
CA GLY A 195 -11.12 -10.80 3.98
C GLY A 195 -10.33 -9.86 4.91
N THR A 196 -9.40 -9.09 4.36
CA THR A 196 -8.75 -7.98 5.07
C THR A 196 -9.65 -6.75 5.16
N SER A 197 -9.48 -5.98 6.23
CA SER A 197 -10.03 -4.64 6.40
C SER A 197 -8.94 -3.64 6.83
N HIS A 198 -9.22 -2.35 6.74
CA HIS A 198 -8.32 -1.29 7.21
C HIS A 198 -8.27 -1.20 8.75
N GLY A 199 -7.42 -0.31 9.29
CA GLY A 199 -7.33 -0.06 10.74
C GLY A 199 -6.77 -1.20 11.60
N ALA A 200 -6.84 -1.04 12.93
CA ALA A 200 -6.30 -2.03 13.89
C ALA A 200 -7.26 -3.19 14.16
N TYR A 201 -8.57 -2.96 14.05
CA TYR A 201 -9.61 -3.91 14.46
C TYR A 201 -10.01 -4.85 13.33
N LYS A 202 -9.02 -5.53 12.75
CA LYS A 202 -9.22 -6.37 11.56
C LYS A 202 -9.94 -7.66 11.89
N PHE A 203 -9.50 -8.31 12.96
CA PHE A 203 -9.99 -9.61 13.39
C PHE A 203 -10.29 -9.62 14.89
N THR A 204 -11.35 -10.34 15.27
CA THR A 204 -11.75 -10.53 16.68
C THR A 204 -11.04 -11.71 17.35
N ARG A 205 -10.27 -12.47 16.56
CA ARG A 205 -9.45 -13.62 16.96
C ARG A 205 -8.22 -13.66 16.07
N LYS A 206 -7.23 -14.49 16.43
CA LYS A 206 -6.08 -14.75 15.55
C LYS A 206 -6.60 -15.28 14.20
N PRO A 207 -6.24 -14.64 13.06
CA PRO A 207 -6.76 -15.04 11.77
C PRO A 207 -6.21 -16.40 11.34
N ASP A 208 -7.05 -17.13 10.62
CA ASP A 208 -6.79 -18.41 9.95
C ASP A 208 -7.45 -18.38 8.55
N GLY A 209 -7.41 -19.52 7.85
CA GLY A 209 -7.94 -19.64 6.50
C GLY A 209 -9.45 -19.37 6.36
N ASP A 210 -10.21 -19.31 7.45
CA ASP A 210 -11.65 -19.02 7.41
C ASP A 210 -11.94 -17.53 7.28
N VAL A 211 -11.02 -16.68 7.75
CA VAL A 211 -11.19 -15.20 7.79
C VAL A 211 -10.20 -14.47 6.89
N LEU A 212 -9.17 -15.17 6.41
CA LEU A 212 -8.18 -14.67 5.48
C LEU A 212 -8.08 -15.63 4.28
N ALA A 213 -8.78 -15.30 3.20
CA ALA A 213 -9.02 -16.18 2.06
C ALA A 213 -7.83 -16.23 1.09
N MET A 214 -6.69 -16.76 1.53
CA MET A 214 -5.46 -16.85 0.72
C MET A 214 -5.65 -17.62 -0.59
N GLY A 215 -6.60 -18.56 -0.65
CA GLY A 215 -6.95 -19.28 -1.88
C GLY A 215 -7.40 -18.36 -3.01
N VAL A 216 -7.97 -17.19 -2.71
CA VAL A 216 -8.32 -16.17 -3.71
C VAL A 216 -7.07 -15.62 -4.37
N ILE A 217 -6.02 -15.29 -3.60
CA ILE A 217 -4.74 -14.81 -4.13
C ILE A 217 -4.11 -15.86 -5.04
N GLU A 218 -4.06 -17.11 -4.58
CA GLU A 218 -3.46 -18.22 -5.30
C GLU A 218 -4.16 -18.48 -6.64
N GLU A 219 -5.49 -18.46 -6.64
CA GLU A 219 -6.29 -18.69 -7.85
C GLU A 219 -6.22 -17.52 -8.83
N ILE A 220 -6.23 -16.27 -8.34
CA ILE A 220 -6.03 -15.08 -9.18
C ILE A 220 -4.64 -15.15 -9.82
N HIS A 221 -3.59 -15.43 -9.04
CA HIS A 221 -2.23 -15.51 -9.57
C HIS A 221 -2.06 -16.63 -10.59
N ARG A 222 -2.72 -17.79 -10.39
CA ARG A 222 -2.72 -18.88 -11.36
C ARG A 222 -3.26 -18.45 -12.73
N ARG A 223 -4.27 -17.57 -12.76
CA ARG A 223 -4.90 -17.05 -13.99
C ARG A 223 -4.17 -15.82 -14.55
N LEU A 224 -3.56 -15.04 -13.67
CA LEU A 224 -2.86 -13.79 -13.95
C LEU A 224 -1.40 -13.84 -13.44
N PRO A 225 -0.55 -14.73 -13.98
CA PRO A 225 0.80 -14.96 -13.44
C PRO A 225 1.74 -13.76 -13.56
N ASN A 226 1.37 -12.77 -14.39
CA ASN A 226 2.17 -11.56 -14.64
C ASN A 226 1.59 -10.29 -14.00
N THR A 227 0.43 -10.38 -13.35
CA THR A 227 -0.19 -9.25 -12.67
C THR A 227 0.38 -9.11 -11.27
N HIS A 228 0.70 -7.88 -10.89
CA HIS A 228 1.17 -7.55 -9.56
C HIS A 228 -0.02 -7.38 -8.62
N LEU A 229 -0.19 -8.30 -7.67
CA LEU A 229 -1.27 -8.21 -6.69
C LEU A 229 -0.89 -7.28 -5.54
N VAL A 230 -1.89 -6.59 -4.98
CA VAL A 230 -1.74 -5.68 -3.85
C VAL A 230 -2.58 -6.18 -2.69
N MET A 231 -1.96 -6.29 -1.52
CA MET A 231 -2.66 -6.57 -0.28
C MET A 231 -2.91 -5.28 0.49
N HIS A 232 -4.17 -4.89 0.55
CA HIS A 232 -4.65 -3.78 1.37
C HIS A 232 -4.87 -4.21 2.81
N GLY A 233 -5.00 -3.25 3.73
CA GLY A 233 -5.31 -3.54 5.13
C GLY A 233 -4.36 -4.54 5.81
N SER A 234 -3.08 -4.55 5.43
CA SER A 234 -2.15 -5.65 5.75
C SER A 234 -1.19 -5.39 6.91
N SER A 235 -1.46 -4.37 7.72
CA SER A 235 -0.79 -4.19 9.02
C SER A 235 -0.97 -5.44 9.91
N SER A 236 0.09 -5.84 10.60
CA SER A 236 0.11 -7.06 11.43
C SER A 236 -0.38 -6.84 12.87
N VAL A 237 -0.49 -5.59 13.31
CA VAL A 237 -0.90 -5.17 14.65
C VAL A 237 -0.09 -5.92 15.75
N PRO A 238 1.23 -5.65 15.85
CA PRO A 238 2.10 -6.37 16.79
C PRO A 238 1.61 -6.30 18.24
N GLN A 239 1.61 -7.45 18.93
CA GLN A 239 1.11 -7.55 20.31
C GLN A 239 1.92 -6.69 21.27
N ASP A 240 3.25 -6.65 21.12
CA ASP A 240 4.15 -5.85 21.95
C ASP A 240 3.81 -4.35 21.86
N LEU A 241 3.39 -3.85 20.70
CA LEU A 241 2.93 -2.48 20.55
C LEU A 241 1.57 -2.23 21.21
N GLN A 242 0.63 -3.19 21.15
CA GLN A 242 -0.65 -3.10 21.88
C GLN A 242 -0.39 -3.03 23.40
N ASP A 243 0.45 -3.93 23.91
CA ASP A 243 0.82 -4.01 25.32
C ASP A 243 1.50 -2.70 25.77
N LEU A 244 2.42 -2.17 24.96
CA LEU A 244 3.12 -0.92 25.24
C LEU A 244 2.16 0.28 25.27
N ILE A 245 1.22 0.36 24.34
CA ILE A 245 0.20 1.41 24.33
C ILE A 245 -0.64 1.36 25.60
N ASN A 246 -1.13 0.17 25.97
CA ASN A 246 -1.98 -0.02 27.14
C ASN A 246 -1.22 0.20 28.46
N GLN A 247 0.05 -0.20 28.53
CA GLN A 247 0.92 0.06 29.67
C GLN A 247 1.06 1.57 29.97
N TYR A 248 1.07 2.41 28.94
CA TYR A 248 1.23 3.87 29.07
C TYR A 248 -0.08 4.63 28.81
N GLY A 249 -1.18 4.11 29.37
CA GLY A 249 -2.47 4.81 29.47
C GLY A 249 -3.31 4.79 28.19
N GLY A 250 -3.04 3.87 27.27
CA GLY A 250 -3.93 3.53 26.18
C GLY A 250 -5.02 2.53 26.62
N GLU A 251 -6.07 2.42 25.82
CA GLU A 251 -7.19 1.52 26.05
C GLU A 251 -7.52 0.75 24.76
N MET A 252 -6.50 0.21 24.11
CA MET A 252 -6.68 -0.63 22.94
C MET A 252 -7.24 -2.00 23.37
N PRO A 253 -8.43 -2.39 22.91
CA PRO A 253 -8.91 -3.75 23.12
C PRO A 253 -8.01 -4.72 22.34
N GLN A 254 -7.93 -5.96 22.83
CA GLN A 254 -7.19 -7.01 22.15
C GLN A 254 -7.71 -7.17 20.70
N THR A 255 -6.79 -7.11 19.75
CA THR A 255 -7.11 -7.35 18.34
C THR A 255 -5.92 -7.97 17.61
N TRP A 256 -6.11 -8.36 16.37
CA TRP A 256 -5.11 -9.04 15.54
C TRP A 256 -5.10 -8.43 14.14
N GLY A 257 -3.89 -8.31 13.57
CA GLY A 257 -3.69 -7.94 12.19
C GLY A 257 -3.41 -9.15 11.29
N VAL A 258 -2.93 -8.90 10.08
CA VAL A 258 -2.56 -9.96 9.13
C VAL A 258 -1.20 -10.57 9.55
N PRO A 259 -1.10 -11.90 9.75
CA PRO A 259 0.15 -12.55 10.12
C PRO A 259 1.20 -12.37 9.02
N VAL A 260 2.45 -12.12 9.41
CA VAL A 260 3.57 -11.94 8.47
C VAL A 260 3.74 -13.16 7.58
N GLU A 261 3.53 -14.36 8.11
CA GLU A 261 3.66 -15.62 7.35
C GLU A 261 2.63 -15.73 6.22
N GLU A 262 1.42 -15.19 6.40
CA GLU A 262 0.39 -15.16 5.36
C GLU A 262 0.68 -14.08 4.30
N ILE A 263 1.26 -12.94 4.71
CA ILE A 263 1.76 -11.95 3.76
C ILE A 263 2.88 -12.56 2.90
N GLN A 264 3.83 -13.26 3.52
CA GLN A 264 4.90 -13.98 2.82
C GLN A 264 4.37 -15.07 1.89
N ARG A 265 3.29 -15.77 2.27
CA ARG A 265 2.57 -16.68 1.38
C ARG A 265 2.00 -15.91 0.19
N GLY A 266 1.34 -14.78 0.41
CA GLY A 266 0.86 -13.90 -0.67
C GLY A 266 1.98 -13.49 -1.64
N ILE A 267 3.17 -13.14 -1.13
CA ILE A 267 4.33 -12.76 -1.94
C ILE A 267 4.79 -13.89 -2.88
N LYS A 268 4.73 -15.14 -2.40
CA LYS A 268 5.00 -16.33 -3.24
C LYS A 268 3.97 -16.51 -4.35
N HIS A 269 2.79 -15.93 -4.20
CA HIS A 269 1.66 -16.00 -5.12
C HIS A 269 1.33 -14.65 -5.75
N GLY A 270 2.35 -13.85 -6.08
CA GLY A 270 2.18 -12.67 -6.93
C GLY A 270 1.85 -11.36 -6.23
N VAL A 271 1.73 -11.34 -4.89
CA VAL A 271 1.65 -10.08 -4.15
C VAL A 271 2.99 -9.34 -4.22
N ARG A 272 2.96 -8.10 -4.69
CA ARG A 272 4.14 -7.24 -4.84
C ARG A 272 4.07 -5.92 -4.09
N LYS A 273 2.89 -5.49 -3.67
CA LYS A 273 2.69 -4.32 -2.80
C LYS A 273 1.88 -4.71 -1.56
N ILE A 274 2.35 -4.30 -0.40
CA ILE A 274 1.75 -4.60 0.90
C ILE A 274 1.51 -3.29 1.64
N ASN A 275 0.26 -2.87 1.81
CA ASN A 275 -0.06 -1.61 2.47
C ASN A 275 0.08 -1.74 4.00
N ILE A 276 0.91 -0.88 4.59
CA ILE A 276 1.16 -0.83 6.04
C ILE A 276 1.06 0.60 6.54
N ASP A 277 0.11 0.83 7.45
CA ASP A 277 -0.06 2.11 8.12
C ASP A 277 -0.20 1.93 9.64
N THR A 278 -1.19 1.14 10.06
CA THR A 278 -1.53 0.93 11.48
C THR A 278 -0.33 0.57 12.36
N ASP A 279 0.57 -0.31 11.90
CA ASP A 279 1.75 -0.72 12.67
C ASP A 279 2.66 0.50 12.98
N ASN A 280 2.82 1.40 12.01
CA ASN A 280 3.60 2.62 12.17
C ASN A 280 2.91 3.64 13.08
N ARG A 281 1.58 3.81 12.95
CA ARG A 281 0.78 4.65 13.86
C ARG A 281 0.91 4.16 15.30
N MET A 282 0.84 2.84 15.51
CA MET A 282 1.00 2.21 16.83
C MET A 282 2.41 2.43 17.38
N ALA A 283 3.46 2.21 16.60
CA ALA A 283 4.84 2.38 17.04
C ALA A 283 5.14 3.81 17.50
N ILE A 284 4.71 4.81 16.72
CA ILE A 284 4.82 6.23 17.09
C ILE A 284 4.03 6.52 18.36
N THR A 285 2.77 6.08 18.42
CA THR A 285 1.88 6.36 19.55
C THR A 285 2.41 5.76 20.85
N ALA A 286 2.86 4.51 20.83
CA ALA A 286 3.41 3.82 21.98
C ALA A 286 4.66 4.52 22.53
N ALA A 287 5.57 4.92 21.63
CA ALA A 287 6.80 5.62 22.00
C ALA A 287 6.53 7.01 22.60
N ILE A 288 5.61 7.78 22.03
CA ILE A 288 5.23 9.10 22.58
C ILE A 288 4.59 8.93 23.97
N ARG A 289 3.62 8.02 24.10
CA ARG A 289 2.94 7.73 25.39
C ARG A 289 3.94 7.37 26.48
N LYS A 290 4.89 6.49 26.17
CA LYS A 290 5.97 6.11 27.08
C LYS A 290 6.74 7.32 27.59
N VAL A 291 7.18 8.22 26.69
CA VAL A 291 7.94 9.42 27.09
C VAL A 291 7.11 10.34 27.97
N PHE A 292 5.85 10.59 27.63
CA PHE A 292 4.98 11.46 28.42
C PHE A 292 4.73 10.94 29.84
N VAL A 293 4.62 9.62 30.01
CA VAL A 293 4.45 9.01 31.34
C VAL A 293 5.76 8.98 32.12
N GLU A 294 6.86 8.56 31.49
CA GLU A 294 8.15 8.40 32.20
C GLU A 294 8.87 9.74 32.45
N LYS A 295 8.59 10.76 31.65
CA LYS A 295 9.25 12.07 31.70
C LYS A 295 8.23 13.22 31.65
N PRO A 296 7.38 13.40 32.68
CA PRO A 296 6.30 14.39 32.65
C PRO A 296 6.77 15.86 32.58
N GLY A 297 8.03 16.14 32.91
CA GLY A 297 8.63 17.47 32.75
C GLY A 297 9.20 17.75 31.35
N GLU A 298 9.21 16.76 30.46
CA GLU A 298 9.74 16.90 29.10
C GLU A 298 8.67 17.52 28.19
N PHE A 299 9.01 18.63 27.55
CA PHE A 299 8.08 19.37 26.68
C PHE A 299 8.68 19.71 25.31
N ASP A 300 9.98 19.46 25.08
CA ASP A 300 10.58 19.64 23.76
C ASP A 300 10.02 18.56 22.81
N PRO A 301 9.36 18.96 21.70
CA PRO A 301 8.83 18.00 20.73
C PRO A 301 9.83 16.95 20.27
N ARG A 302 11.08 17.34 20.12
CA ARG A 302 12.14 16.44 19.64
C ARG A 302 12.42 15.33 20.64
N SER A 303 12.20 15.55 21.94
CA SER A 303 12.48 14.56 22.98
C SER A 303 11.53 13.36 22.94
N TYR A 304 10.28 13.55 22.49
CA TYR A 304 9.32 12.45 22.28
C TYR A 304 9.18 12.04 20.82
N LEU A 305 9.42 12.92 19.85
CA LEU A 305 9.38 12.58 18.43
C LEU A 305 10.60 11.79 17.95
N LYS A 306 11.80 12.02 18.53
CA LYS A 306 12.99 11.19 18.23
C LYS A 306 12.77 9.70 18.54
N PRO A 307 12.35 9.29 19.76
CA PRO A 307 12.06 7.89 20.03
C PRO A 307 10.87 7.36 19.23
N ALA A 308 9.89 8.19 18.89
CA ALA A 308 8.78 7.79 18.03
C ALA A 308 9.22 7.47 16.60
N LYS A 309 10.08 8.31 16.02
CA LYS A 309 10.70 8.08 14.71
C LYS A 309 11.51 6.78 14.72
N GLU A 310 12.32 6.56 15.75
CA GLU A 310 13.13 5.33 15.87
C GLU A 310 12.25 4.08 16.04
N ALA A 311 11.13 4.17 16.77
CA ALA A 311 10.19 3.05 16.90
C ALA A 311 9.58 2.69 15.54
N MET A 312 9.13 3.67 14.76
CA MET A 312 8.63 3.44 13.41
C MET A 312 9.72 2.90 12.47
N ARG A 313 10.94 3.45 12.54
CA ARG A 313 12.08 3.01 11.73
C ARG A 313 12.34 1.51 11.92
N LYS A 314 12.26 1.01 13.15
CA LYS A 314 12.40 -0.44 13.45
C LYS A 314 11.32 -1.28 12.80
N VAL A 315 10.06 -0.84 12.85
CA VAL A 315 8.95 -1.52 12.15
C VAL A 315 9.21 -1.55 10.64
N CYS A 316 9.66 -0.44 10.06
CA CYS A 316 9.96 -0.38 8.62
C CYS A 316 11.10 -1.34 8.23
N ILE A 317 12.21 -1.37 8.99
CA ILE A 317 13.32 -2.31 8.78
C ILE A 317 12.81 -3.75 8.80
N GLN A 318 12.04 -4.10 9.84
CA GLN A 318 11.50 -5.43 10.01
C GLN A 318 10.65 -5.85 8.80
N ARG A 319 9.79 -4.96 8.27
CA ARG A 319 8.97 -5.26 7.09
C ARG A 319 9.78 -5.36 5.80
N PHE A 320 10.81 -4.54 5.62
CA PHE A 320 11.71 -4.68 4.48
C PHE A 320 12.43 -6.03 4.47
N GLU A 321 12.88 -6.51 5.62
CA GLU A 321 13.54 -7.81 5.78
C GLU A 321 12.55 -8.97 5.61
N GLU A 322 11.41 -8.94 6.31
CA GLU A 322 10.39 -9.99 6.29
C GLU A 322 9.78 -10.20 4.89
N PHE A 323 9.69 -9.15 4.08
CA PHE A 323 9.13 -9.22 2.73
C PHE A 323 10.20 -9.40 1.64
N GLY A 324 11.47 -9.54 2.02
CA GLY A 324 12.60 -9.77 1.11
C GLY A 324 12.96 -8.55 0.25
N THR A 325 12.55 -7.34 0.63
CA THR A 325 12.86 -6.11 -0.12
C THR A 325 14.31 -5.65 0.09
N ALA A 326 14.90 -5.97 1.24
CA ALA A 326 16.26 -5.57 1.60
C ALA A 326 17.31 -6.05 0.58
N GLY A 327 18.25 -5.16 0.23
CA GLY A 327 19.35 -5.42 -0.70
C GLY A 327 19.00 -5.27 -2.18
N HIS A 328 17.90 -4.59 -2.52
CA HIS A 328 17.41 -4.46 -3.89
C HIS A 328 17.46 -3.03 -4.46
N ALA A 329 17.64 -1.98 -3.65
CA ALA A 329 17.60 -0.60 -4.12
C ALA A 329 18.73 -0.31 -5.12
N SER A 330 19.97 -0.64 -4.75
CA SER A 330 21.17 -0.45 -5.56
C SER A 330 21.12 -1.10 -6.95
N SER A 331 20.25 -2.11 -7.14
CA SER A 331 20.10 -2.82 -8.42
C SER A 331 19.09 -2.18 -9.39
N ILE A 332 18.30 -1.21 -8.93
CA ILE A 332 17.24 -0.57 -9.72
C ILE A 332 17.78 0.71 -10.36
N LYS A 333 17.75 0.77 -11.69
CA LYS A 333 18.05 1.99 -12.45
C LYS A 333 16.75 2.70 -12.80
N ALA A 334 16.47 3.85 -12.17
CA ALA A 334 15.23 4.58 -12.37
C ALA A 334 14.97 4.91 -13.86
N ILE A 335 13.78 4.55 -14.34
CA ILE A 335 13.33 4.89 -15.70
C ILE A 335 12.53 6.20 -15.61
N PRO A 336 12.88 7.24 -16.39
CA PRO A 336 12.11 8.47 -16.41
C PRO A 336 10.66 8.23 -16.82
N LEU A 337 9.73 9.00 -16.23
CA LEU A 337 8.30 8.95 -16.58
C LEU A 337 8.05 9.10 -18.09
N SER A 338 8.79 9.98 -18.76
CA SER A 338 8.70 10.16 -20.22
C SER A 338 9.05 8.90 -21.01
N ASP A 339 9.95 8.07 -20.49
CA ASP A 339 10.33 6.81 -21.14
C ASP A 339 9.33 5.71 -20.78
N MET A 340 8.82 5.68 -19.55
CA MET A 340 7.68 4.82 -19.18
C MET A 340 6.46 5.09 -20.08
N ALA A 341 6.14 6.36 -20.36
CA ALA A 341 5.06 6.75 -21.27
C ALA A 341 5.23 6.16 -22.68
N LYS A 342 6.47 6.17 -23.23
CA LYS A 342 6.76 5.54 -24.53
C LYS A 342 6.54 4.03 -24.49
N ARG A 343 6.93 3.36 -23.39
CA ARG A 343 6.73 1.92 -23.20
C ARG A 343 5.24 1.58 -23.17
N TYR A 344 4.42 2.35 -22.46
CA TYR A 344 2.95 2.21 -22.51
C TYR A 344 2.41 2.43 -23.92
N ALA A 345 2.78 3.53 -24.60
CA ALA A 345 2.30 3.84 -25.94
C ALA A 345 2.67 2.78 -27.00
N SER A 346 3.79 2.07 -26.81
CA SER A 346 4.21 0.97 -27.69
C SER A 346 3.47 -0.35 -27.44
N GLY A 347 2.71 -0.46 -26.35
CA GLY A 347 2.08 -1.71 -25.91
C GLY A 347 3.05 -2.70 -25.24
N GLU A 348 4.31 -2.32 -25.01
CA GLU A 348 5.31 -3.17 -24.32
C GLU A 348 4.82 -3.63 -22.94
N LEU A 349 4.10 -2.74 -22.25
CA LEU A 349 3.66 -2.92 -20.87
C LEU A 349 2.22 -3.46 -20.74
N THR A 350 1.54 -3.75 -21.85
CA THR A 350 0.17 -4.30 -21.85
C THR A 350 0.12 -5.64 -21.09
N PRO A 351 -0.87 -5.85 -20.19
CA PRO A 351 -0.97 -7.09 -19.42
C PRO A 351 -1.06 -8.34 -20.31
N LYS A 352 -0.26 -9.35 -19.98
CA LYS A 352 -0.27 -10.66 -20.65
C LYS A 352 -1.10 -11.65 -19.84
N ILE A 353 -2.30 -11.96 -20.33
CA ILE A 353 -3.25 -12.87 -19.69
C ILE A 353 -2.94 -14.33 -20.09
N GLY A 354 -2.89 -15.25 -19.12
CA GLY A 354 -2.76 -16.69 -19.38
C GLY A 354 -1.42 -17.18 -19.95
N VAL A 355 -0.41 -16.32 -20.04
CA VAL A 355 0.95 -16.68 -20.48
C VAL A 355 1.87 -16.66 -19.27
N THR A 356 2.48 -17.79 -18.89
CA THR A 356 3.52 -17.79 -17.86
C THR A 356 4.76 -17.03 -18.35
N ARG A 357 5.37 -16.18 -17.50
CA ARG A 357 6.70 -15.62 -17.77
C ARG A 357 7.64 -16.80 -18.09
N GLN A 358 8.14 -16.88 -19.32
CA GLN A 358 9.34 -17.69 -19.56
C GLN A 358 10.42 -17.11 -18.66
N ALA A 359 10.98 -17.94 -17.78
CA ALA A 359 12.17 -17.54 -17.03
C ALA A 359 13.21 -17.10 -18.06
N ALA A 360 13.64 -15.84 -18.00
CA ALA A 360 14.80 -15.42 -18.76
C ALA A 360 15.98 -16.21 -18.20
N GLU A 361 16.54 -17.10 -19.03
CA GLU A 361 17.77 -17.86 -18.75
C GLU A 361 18.98 -16.94 -18.54
#